data_AF-A0A1S9AZB0-F1
#
_entry.id   AF-A0A1S9AZB0-F1
#
_cell.length_a   1.000
_cell.length_b   1.000
_cell.length_c   1.000
_cell.angle_alpha   90.00
_cell.angle_beta   90.00
_cell.angle_gamma   90.00
#
_symmetry.space_group_name_H-M   'P 1'
#
loop_
_entity.id
_entity.type
_entity.pdbx_description
1 polymer ?
#
loop_
_entity_poly.entity_id
_entity_poly.type
_entity_poly.pdbx_seq_one_letter_code
_entity_poly.pdbx_strand_id
1 'polypeptide(L)'
;MTFIVPGDRSFVIIPKHSNLPLAPTHHQKQPGNTIQQQEPYQNNPAQQFQLKKNGGGEYHVYLPYDNLYWAIAGVSPEVGASLIQWHMQDSGGQESPNQRFRFMYAGDGYYYLRPVHARGRVLEVPGATHGQDVIKQGNLAPVSGRDHQLFRVVPVSADYLSNEVRTFHKHSDQLRDLVLGVTGLIPTIGGGAKAALGVFWPDGHDQDFWNQMTQYVEQRMKQLLLQENMLKLHGHLAGIRKKTRQFLNTTEVDVKGTRLIAAISEATGDEYDFLRDREGVTVLPLLAAWGTLVLTLRAEMVQGYETLFPDKTAEQKAAGKADELVFLREEIEEYVAGVAHSRQRALEWRLSYIKQGSSESSRDFDSGNITVTEFYRKDWVVDEYDGWRMDRGNTTYNYRPDVAGDPNSQANITAARLARQARVRAQFNAELDALLAPAYLWPYMDPSKPIRPSAQPTTVAVGPFGVRPGGTAFDMQPGGLRKVVICWSDEHPFVCGLKLTYIDNVEHTYGVPGSRQAKLELARDEYIVNARGYEWDQVEGLMLETNHGRLIEGGRMGDGTFFEAGLDDAVNARLVGISGTYQGNLINTLTFHWKYFLQK
;
A
#
# COMPACT_ATOMS: atom_id res chain seq x y z
N MET A 1 7.17 0.32 3.69
CA MET A 1 6.16 -0.45 2.97
C MET A 1 6.84 -1.10 1.77
N THR A 2 6.75 -2.42 1.62
CA THR A 2 7.16 -3.17 0.44
C THR A 2 6.16 -2.79 -0.64
N PHE A 3 6.59 -1.99 -1.60
CA PHE A 3 5.87 -1.74 -2.84
C PHE A 3 5.28 -3.07 -3.38
N ILE A 4 3.96 -3.25 -3.30
CA ILE A 4 3.35 -4.53 -3.67
C ILE A 4 3.34 -4.62 -5.19
N VAL A 5 4.00 -5.64 -5.74
CA VAL A 5 4.05 -5.89 -7.19
C VAL A 5 3.26 -7.15 -7.53
N PRO A 6 2.21 -7.07 -8.37
CA PRO A 6 1.50 -8.24 -8.87
C PRO A 6 2.24 -8.84 -10.09
N GLY A 7 2.78 -10.05 -9.94
CA GLY A 7 3.25 -10.85 -11.08
C GLY A 7 4.23 -10.13 -12.02
N ASP A 8 4.05 -10.32 -13.33
CA ASP A 8 4.90 -9.78 -14.41
C ASP A 8 4.47 -8.38 -14.88
N ARG A 9 3.87 -7.58 -14.00
CA ARG A 9 3.37 -6.27 -14.37
C ARG A 9 4.48 -5.25 -14.60
N SER A 10 4.36 -4.49 -15.68
CA SER A 10 5.27 -3.40 -16.02
C SER A 10 4.89 -2.06 -15.37
N PHE A 11 5.89 -1.25 -15.07
CA PHE A 11 5.83 0.08 -14.45
C PHE A 11 6.74 1.05 -15.20
N VAL A 12 6.42 2.32 -15.11
CA VAL A 12 7.28 3.44 -15.51
C VAL A 12 7.81 4.09 -14.23
N ILE A 13 9.12 4.31 -14.17
CA ILE A 13 9.78 4.97 -13.03
C ILE A 13 10.14 6.38 -13.45
N ILE A 14 9.68 7.39 -12.70
CA ILE A 14 9.74 8.79 -13.10
C ILE A 14 10.29 9.64 -11.95
N PRO A 15 11.40 10.39 -12.15
CA PRO A 15 11.89 11.36 -11.17
C PRO A 15 10.89 12.49 -10.95
N LYS A 16 10.75 12.93 -9.69
CA LYS A 16 9.81 13.97 -9.29
C LYS A 16 10.12 15.32 -9.94
N HIS A 17 11.39 15.70 -10.02
CA HIS A 17 11.78 17.04 -10.48
C HIS A 17 11.55 17.23 -11.99
N SER A 18 11.86 16.24 -12.82
CA SER A 18 11.79 16.38 -14.27
C SER A 18 10.49 15.90 -14.90
N ASN A 19 9.80 14.96 -14.25
CA ASN A 19 8.69 14.18 -14.82
C ASN A 19 9.05 13.39 -16.10
N LEU A 20 10.34 13.15 -16.35
CA LEU A 20 10.84 12.40 -17.50
C LEU A 20 11.12 10.94 -17.12
N PRO A 21 10.49 9.94 -17.76
CA PRO A 21 10.66 8.53 -17.41
C PRO A 21 12.09 8.04 -17.62
N LEU A 22 12.47 7.04 -16.84
CA LEU A 22 13.76 6.38 -16.99
C LEU A 22 13.72 5.37 -18.15
N ALA A 23 14.82 5.25 -18.89
CA ALA A 23 15.04 4.20 -19.89
C ALA A 23 16.54 4.02 -20.16
N PRO A 24 16.93 2.92 -20.83
CA PRO A 24 18.28 2.78 -21.37
C PRO A 24 18.65 3.92 -22.31
N THR A 25 19.91 4.36 -22.28
CA THR A 25 20.42 5.41 -23.17
C THR A 25 20.17 5.05 -24.63
N HIS A 26 19.56 5.99 -25.37
CA HIS A 26 19.08 5.80 -26.75
C HIS A 26 18.24 4.54 -26.99
N HIS A 27 17.58 4.01 -25.96
CA HIS A 27 16.81 2.75 -26.02
C HIS A 27 17.62 1.55 -26.52
N GLN A 28 18.93 1.54 -26.31
CA GLN A 28 19.79 0.45 -26.81
C GLN A 28 19.67 -0.81 -25.94
N LYS A 29 19.66 -1.98 -26.60
CA LYS A 29 19.55 -3.31 -25.97
C LYS A 29 20.92 -3.96 -25.73
N GLN A 30 21.80 -3.26 -25.01
CA GLN A 30 23.15 -3.77 -24.74
C GLN A 30 23.47 -3.77 -23.24
N PRO A 31 24.04 -4.86 -22.70
CA PRO A 31 24.58 -4.87 -21.35
C PRO A 31 25.62 -3.76 -21.17
N GLY A 32 25.58 -3.08 -20.03
CA GLY A 32 26.48 -1.99 -19.69
C GLY A 32 25.97 -0.62 -20.11
N ASN A 33 24.89 -0.57 -20.91
CA ASN A 33 24.26 0.70 -21.24
C ASN A 33 23.71 1.36 -19.98
N THR A 34 23.85 2.68 -19.91
CA THR A 34 23.37 3.45 -18.77
C THR A 34 21.85 3.64 -18.82
N ILE A 35 21.25 3.84 -17.65
CA ILE A 35 19.86 4.29 -17.52
C ILE A 35 19.86 5.81 -17.39
N GLN A 36 19.02 6.50 -18.14
CA GLN A 36 18.89 7.96 -18.14
C GLN A 36 17.43 8.40 -18.16
N GLN A 37 17.18 9.68 -17.88
CA GLN A 37 15.90 10.31 -18.18
C GLN A 37 15.69 10.40 -19.70
N GLN A 38 14.46 10.23 -20.16
CA GLN A 38 14.11 10.23 -21.58
C GLN A 38 12.89 11.09 -21.87
N GLU A 39 12.50 11.18 -23.13
CA GLU A 39 11.27 11.82 -23.59
C GLU A 39 10.01 11.34 -22.81
N PRO A 40 8.95 12.16 -22.72
CA PRO A 40 7.70 11.79 -22.08
C PRO A 40 7.19 10.42 -22.54
N TYR A 41 6.63 9.65 -21.60
CA TYR A 41 6.23 8.28 -21.89
C TYR A 41 5.11 8.23 -22.94
N GLN A 42 5.36 7.55 -24.06
CA GLN A 42 4.42 7.33 -25.15
C GLN A 42 4.27 5.83 -25.44
N ASN A 43 4.05 5.04 -24.38
CA ASN A 43 3.97 3.59 -24.45
C ASN A 43 5.22 2.89 -25.02
N ASN A 44 6.39 3.51 -24.86
CA ASN A 44 7.66 2.95 -25.33
C ASN A 44 8.07 1.77 -24.42
N PRO A 45 8.22 0.54 -24.96
CA PRO A 45 8.61 -0.63 -24.16
C PRO A 45 9.95 -0.49 -23.44
N ALA A 46 10.88 0.33 -23.94
CA ALA A 46 12.17 0.58 -23.30
C ALA A 46 12.07 1.33 -21.96
N GLN A 47 10.94 2.02 -21.72
CA GLN A 47 10.65 2.76 -20.49
C GLN A 47 9.84 1.93 -19.47
N GLN A 48 9.63 0.64 -19.76
CA GLN A 48 8.82 -0.27 -18.95
C GLN A 48 9.69 -1.21 -18.14
N PHE A 49 9.41 -1.31 -16.84
CA PHE A 49 10.16 -2.09 -15.87
C PHE A 49 9.25 -3.01 -15.08
N GLN A 50 9.64 -4.25 -14.82
CA GLN A 50 8.98 -5.10 -13.84
C GLN A 50 9.78 -5.13 -12.55
N LEU A 51 9.09 -5.13 -11.41
CA LEU A 51 9.71 -5.18 -10.10
C LEU A 51 9.58 -6.59 -9.52
N LYS A 52 10.65 -7.38 -9.63
CA LYS A 52 10.65 -8.78 -9.15
C LYS A 52 11.11 -8.82 -7.69
N LYS A 53 10.26 -9.30 -6.79
CA LYS A 53 10.59 -9.44 -5.36
C LYS A 53 11.75 -10.41 -5.17
N ASN A 54 12.70 -10.05 -4.30
CA ASN A 54 13.89 -10.86 -3.98
C ASN A 54 13.98 -11.28 -2.49
N GLY A 55 12.85 -11.25 -1.77
CA GLY A 55 12.82 -11.40 -0.31
C GLY A 55 13.34 -10.16 0.43
N GLY A 56 13.23 -10.12 1.76
CA GLY A 56 13.83 -9.04 2.57
C GLY A 56 13.30 -7.61 2.32
N GLY A 57 12.20 -7.45 1.58
CA GLY A 57 11.72 -6.14 1.10
C GLY A 57 12.57 -5.55 -0.04
N GLU A 58 13.31 -6.40 -0.76
CA GLU A 58 14.22 -6.04 -1.84
C GLU A 58 13.67 -6.45 -3.20
N TYR A 59 14.09 -5.74 -4.25
CA TYR A 59 13.61 -5.95 -5.62
C TYR A 59 14.75 -5.98 -6.61
N HIS A 60 14.55 -6.80 -7.64
CA HIS A 60 15.20 -6.62 -8.93
C HIS A 60 14.31 -5.75 -9.83
N VAL A 61 14.93 -4.81 -10.53
CA VAL A 61 14.26 -4.02 -11.57
C VAL A 61 14.61 -4.66 -12.91
N TYR A 62 13.66 -5.41 -13.45
CA TYR A 62 13.78 -6.15 -14.70
C TYR A 62 13.27 -5.30 -15.87
N LEU A 63 13.96 -5.36 -17.01
CA LEU A 63 13.59 -4.70 -18.25
C LEU A 63 13.10 -5.77 -19.23
N PRO A 64 11.78 -5.93 -19.45
CA PRO A 64 11.27 -6.88 -20.42
C PRO A 64 11.73 -6.61 -21.85
N TYR A 65 12.04 -5.35 -22.16
CA TYR A 65 12.44 -4.89 -23.48
C TYR A 65 13.69 -5.59 -24.04
N ASP A 66 14.63 -5.94 -23.18
CA ASP A 66 15.93 -6.51 -23.53
C ASP A 66 16.36 -7.69 -22.65
N ASN A 67 15.49 -8.13 -21.74
CA ASN A 67 15.75 -9.22 -20.80
C ASN A 67 16.97 -8.95 -19.88
N LEU A 68 17.19 -7.68 -19.51
CA LEU A 68 18.24 -7.25 -18.58
C LEU A 68 17.66 -6.74 -17.26
N TYR A 69 18.56 -6.46 -16.31
CA TYR A 69 18.24 -5.98 -14.97
C TYR A 69 19.03 -4.73 -14.65
N TRP A 70 18.49 -3.86 -13.81
CA TRP A 70 19.28 -2.79 -13.24
C TRP A 70 20.44 -3.33 -12.41
N ALA A 71 21.60 -2.70 -12.59
CA ALA A 71 22.79 -2.93 -11.82
C ALA A 71 23.52 -1.61 -11.57
N ILE A 72 24.21 -1.50 -10.45
CA ILE A 72 25.23 -0.45 -10.29
C ILE A 72 26.54 -0.92 -10.94
N ALA A 73 27.07 -0.07 -11.83
CA ALA A 73 28.27 -0.34 -12.60
C ALA A 73 29.47 -0.66 -11.69
N GLY A 74 30.16 -1.76 -12.01
CA GLY A 74 31.35 -2.22 -11.29
C GLY A 74 31.12 -2.61 -9.84
N VAL A 75 29.86 -2.84 -9.41
CA VAL A 75 29.50 -3.12 -7.99
C VAL A 75 29.99 -1.99 -7.05
N SER A 76 30.19 -0.78 -7.59
CA SER A 76 30.83 0.30 -6.85
C SER A 76 29.90 0.83 -5.74
N PRO A 77 30.39 0.99 -4.49
CA PRO A 77 29.63 1.66 -3.43
C PRO A 77 29.78 3.20 -3.47
N GLU A 78 30.55 3.72 -4.43
CA GLU A 78 30.93 5.13 -4.48
C GLU A 78 29.87 6.02 -5.12
N VAL A 79 29.88 7.30 -4.70
CA VAL A 79 29.10 8.36 -5.33
C VAL A 79 29.51 8.48 -6.80
N GLY A 80 28.53 8.72 -7.66
CA GLY A 80 28.74 8.92 -9.09
C GLY A 80 28.79 7.63 -9.90
N ALA A 81 28.74 6.45 -9.28
CA ALA A 81 28.61 5.20 -10.02
C ALA A 81 27.27 5.16 -10.76
N SER A 82 27.31 4.80 -12.05
CA SER A 82 26.14 4.81 -12.92
C SER A 82 25.21 3.61 -12.68
N LEU A 83 23.92 3.86 -12.82
CA LEU A 83 22.92 2.82 -13.04
C LEU A 83 23.02 2.33 -14.49
N ILE A 84 23.13 1.02 -14.67
CA ILE A 84 23.22 0.36 -15.97
C ILE A 84 22.22 -0.77 -16.07
N GLN A 85 21.97 -1.25 -17.28
CA GLN A 85 21.32 -2.54 -17.51
C GLN A 85 22.38 -3.64 -17.68
N TRP A 86 22.17 -4.79 -17.05
CA TRP A 86 23.11 -5.91 -17.05
C TRP A 86 22.39 -7.25 -16.97
N HIS A 87 23.07 -8.33 -17.38
CA HIS A 87 22.55 -9.68 -17.19
C HIS A 87 22.42 -10.00 -15.69
N MET A 88 21.44 -10.82 -15.31
CA MET A 88 21.43 -11.39 -13.96
C MET A 88 22.67 -12.28 -13.79
N GLN A 89 23.47 -12.06 -12.74
CA GLN A 89 24.75 -12.77 -12.61
C GLN A 89 24.60 -14.19 -12.03
N ASP A 90 23.50 -14.47 -11.33
CA ASP A 90 23.21 -15.75 -10.70
C ASP A 90 21.73 -16.16 -10.86
N SER A 91 21.41 -17.44 -10.67
CA SER A 91 20.09 -18.03 -10.94
C SER A 91 18.95 -17.53 -10.05
N GLY A 92 19.19 -16.53 -9.21
CA GLY A 92 18.21 -15.91 -8.34
C GLY A 92 18.54 -14.49 -7.87
N GLY A 93 19.62 -13.85 -8.35
CA GLY A 93 19.97 -12.48 -7.97
C GLY A 93 20.38 -12.31 -6.50
N GLN A 94 20.63 -13.39 -5.76
CA GLN A 94 20.90 -13.37 -4.32
C GLN A 94 22.36 -13.01 -4.02
N GLU A 95 23.27 -13.43 -4.89
CA GLU A 95 24.71 -13.15 -4.81
C GLU A 95 25.11 -11.85 -5.55
N SER A 96 24.13 -11.14 -6.11
CA SER A 96 24.32 -9.94 -6.93
C SER A 96 23.81 -8.68 -6.20
N PRO A 97 24.44 -8.24 -5.10
CA PRO A 97 23.88 -7.22 -4.21
C PRO A 97 23.75 -5.83 -4.87
N ASN A 98 24.49 -5.56 -5.95
CA ASN A 98 24.37 -4.35 -6.78
C ASN A 98 23.20 -4.38 -7.77
N GLN A 99 22.49 -5.51 -7.88
CA GLN A 99 21.26 -5.69 -8.68
C GLN A 99 20.00 -5.72 -7.80
N ARG A 100 20.16 -5.46 -6.49
CA ARG A 100 19.07 -5.43 -5.51
C ARG A 100 18.82 -4.01 -5.05
N PHE A 101 17.56 -3.61 -5.05
CA PHE A 101 17.14 -2.26 -4.71
C PHE A 101 16.03 -2.27 -3.65
N ARG A 102 16.04 -1.26 -2.79
CA ARG A 102 14.98 -0.98 -1.82
C ARG A 102 14.24 0.28 -2.24
N PHE A 103 12.92 0.21 -2.23
CA PHE A 103 12.02 1.32 -2.51
C PHE A 103 11.56 1.88 -1.17
N MET A 104 12.20 2.96 -0.72
CA MET A 104 11.93 3.56 0.58
C MET A 104 10.90 4.67 0.42
N TYR A 105 9.72 4.54 1.05
CA TYR A 105 8.66 5.53 0.93
C TYR A 105 9.11 6.90 1.47
N ALA A 106 8.93 7.94 0.66
CA ALA A 106 9.30 9.31 1.01
C ALA A 106 8.11 10.18 1.43
N GLY A 107 6.88 9.66 1.31
CA GLY A 107 5.65 10.45 1.39
C GLY A 107 5.08 10.79 0.01
N ASP A 108 3.78 11.07 -0.04
CA ASP A 108 3.02 11.55 -1.20
C ASP A 108 3.19 10.71 -2.49
N GLY A 109 3.34 9.39 -2.34
CA GLY A 109 3.53 8.47 -3.47
C GLY A 109 4.93 8.48 -4.10
N TYR A 110 5.91 9.11 -3.45
CA TYR A 110 7.31 9.11 -3.89
C TYR A 110 8.19 8.16 -3.07
N TYR A 111 9.29 7.74 -3.68
CA TYR A 111 10.22 6.76 -3.15
C TYR A 111 11.67 7.20 -3.37
N TYR A 112 12.53 6.92 -2.40
CA TYR A 112 13.97 6.82 -2.65
C TYR A 112 14.27 5.41 -3.15
N LEU A 113 15.12 5.30 -4.16
CA LEU A 113 15.60 4.03 -4.67
C LEU A 113 17.01 3.79 -4.15
N ARG A 114 17.21 2.76 -3.35
CA ARG A 114 18.48 2.49 -2.67
C ARG A 114 19.08 1.15 -3.09
N PRO A 115 20.28 1.14 -3.68
CA PRO A 115 21.02 -0.10 -3.89
C PRO A 115 21.37 -0.76 -2.55
N VAL A 116 21.20 -2.08 -2.45
CA VAL A 116 21.39 -2.82 -1.19
C VAL A 116 22.87 -2.87 -0.79
N HIS A 117 23.78 -2.99 -1.75
CA HIS A 117 25.24 -3.06 -1.49
C HIS A 117 25.83 -1.73 -1.01
N ALA A 118 25.21 -0.60 -1.36
CA ALA A 118 25.76 0.73 -1.12
C ALA A 118 25.06 1.42 0.07
N ARG A 119 25.61 1.21 1.28
CA ARG A 119 25.07 1.83 2.50
C ARG A 119 25.12 3.36 2.42
N GLY A 120 24.00 4.01 2.74
CA GLY A 120 23.86 5.47 2.73
C GLY A 120 23.71 6.10 1.34
N ARG A 121 23.66 5.31 0.26
CA ARG A 121 23.46 5.82 -1.09
C ARG A 121 22.00 5.74 -1.52
N VAL A 122 21.62 6.63 -2.43
CA VAL A 122 20.33 6.63 -3.14
C VAL A 122 20.59 6.87 -4.63
N LEU A 123 19.67 6.46 -5.50
CA LEU A 123 19.70 6.87 -6.90
C LEU A 123 19.29 8.34 -7.02
N GLU A 124 19.88 9.04 -7.97
CA GLU A 124 19.59 10.44 -8.24
C GLU A 124 19.77 10.79 -9.71
N VAL A 125 19.16 11.92 -10.08
CA VAL A 125 19.50 12.65 -11.30
C VAL A 125 20.60 13.67 -10.99
N PRO A 126 21.83 13.46 -11.50
CA PRO A 126 22.96 14.35 -11.21
C PRO A 126 22.64 15.79 -11.62
N GLY A 127 22.89 16.74 -10.72
CA GLY A 127 22.69 18.17 -10.99
C GLY A 127 21.23 18.61 -11.11
N ALA A 128 20.25 17.74 -10.83
CA ALA A 128 18.82 18.05 -10.90
C ALA A 128 18.36 18.64 -12.24
N THR A 129 18.99 18.21 -13.33
CA THR A 129 18.72 18.67 -14.69
C THR A 129 17.40 18.11 -15.24
N HIS A 130 16.86 18.80 -16.25
CA HIS A 130 15.70 18.34 -17.04
C HIS A 130 16.11 17.70 -18.38
N GLY A 131 17.38 17.32 -18.51
CA GLY A 131 17.97 16.72 -19.70
C GLY A 131 17.90 15.20 -19.71
N GLN A 132 18.61 14.60 -20.66
CA GLN A 132 18.78 13.14 -20.78
C GLN A 132 19.96 12.66 -19.92
N ASP A 133 19.91 12.93 -18.62
CA ASP A 133 21.02 12.66 -17.72
C ASP A 133 21.02 11.23 -17.19
N VAL A 134 22.22 10.66 -17.11
CA VAL A 134 22.43 9.31 -16.59
C VAL A 134 22.18 9.28 -15.09
N ILE A 135 21.39 8.31 -14.64
CA ILE A 135 21.10 8.06 -13.24
C ILE A 135 22.34 7.54 -12.53
N LYS A 136 22.66 8.10 -11.36
CA LYS A 136 23.85 7.75 -10.57
C LYS A 136 23.51 7.51 -9.11
N GLN A 137 24.44 6.89 -8.39
CA GLN A 137 24.41 6.86 -6.93
C GLN A 137 24.84 8.22 -6.36
N GLY A 138 24.00 8.76 -5.49
CA GLY A 138 24.24 9.99 -4.73
C GLY A 138 24.29 9.74 -3.22
N ASN A 139 24.76 10.75 -2.49
CA ASN A 139 24.49 10.87 -1.07
C ASN A 139 23.05 11.35 -0.87
N LEU A 140 22.38 10.90 0.18
CA LEU A 140 21.10 11.47 0.55
C LEU A 140 21.25 12.98 0.81
N ALA A 141 20.63 13.79 -0.04
CA ALA A 141 20.73 15.25 0.02
C ALA A 141 19.87 15.82 1.17
N PRO A 142 20.13 17.08 1.60
CA PRO A 142 19.26 17.78 2.54
C PRO A 142 17.82 17.83 2.07
N VAL A 143 16.88 17.98 3.02
CA VAL A 143 15.43 17.98 2.72
C VAL A 143 15.05 19.04 1.68
N SER A 144 15.64 20.23 1.80
CA SER A 144 15.52 21.29 0.81
C SER A 144 16.27 20.91 -0.47
N GLY A 145 15.55 20.69 -1.57
CA GLY A 145 16.12 20.57 -2.92
C GLY A 145 16.45 19.15 -3.38
N ARG A 146 15.99 18.11 -2.68
CA ARG A 146 16.26 16.70 -3.06
C ARG A 146 15.20 16.04 -3.95
N ASP A 147 14.35 16.81 -4.62
CA ASP A 147 13.32 16.25 -5.52
C ASP A 147 13.93 15.41 -6.66
N HIS A 148 15.18 15.66 -7.05
CA HIS A 148 15.95 14.88 -8.01
C HIS A 148 16.38 13.48 -7.51
N GLN A 149 16.12 13.15 -6.24
CA GLN A 149 16.34 11.84 -5.61
C GLN A 149 15.02 11.11 -5.31
N LEU A 150 13.89 11.71 -5.68
CA LEU A 150 12.55 11.17 -5.44
C LEU A 150 11.97 10.62 -6.74
N PHE A 151 11.47 9.39 -6.69
CA PHE A 151 10.91 8.70 -7.85
C PHE A 151 9.49 8.27 -7.54
N ARG A 152 8.61 8.40 -8.52
CA ARG A 152 7.29 7.76 -8.49
C ARG A 152 7.30 6.56 -9.42
N VAL A 153 6.66 5.48 -8.98
CA VAL A 153 6.55 4.22 -9.70
C VAL A 153 5.11 4.07 -10.13
N VAL A 154 4.85 4.09 -11.45
CA VAL A 154 3.48 4.11 -11.96
C VAL A 154 3.23 2.91 -12.86
N PRO A 155 2.16 2.13 -12.63
CA PRO A 155 1.86 0.98 -13.47
C PRO A 155 1.63 1.36 -14.94
N VAL A 156 2.06 0.49 -15.86
CA VAL A 156 1.78 0.63 -17.29
C VAL A 156 0.31 0.28 -17.57
N SER A 157 -0.30 1.02 -18.50
CA SER A 157 -1.64 0.83 -19.07
C SER A 157 -1.58 0.96 -20.60
N ALA A 158 -2.43 0.24 -21.33
CA ALA A 158 -2.49 0.30 -22.80
C ALA A 158 -2.93 1.68 -23.32
N ASP A 159 -3.77 2.39 -22.54
CA ASP A 159 -4.37 3.68 -22.91
C ASP A 159 -3.66 4.88 -22.25
N TYR A 160 -2.37 4.75 -21.96
CA TYR A 160 -1.63 5.74 -21.17
C TYR A 160 -1.32 7.03 -21.96
N LEU A 161 -1.59 8.20 -21.35
CA LEU A 161 -1.21 9.51 -21.89
C LEU A 161 0.04 10.08 -21.21
N SER A 162 0.90 10.71 -22.02
CA SER A 162 2.22 11.25 -21.66
C SER A 162 2.22 12.39 -20.62
N ASN A 163 1.05 12.97 -20.30
CA ASN A 163 1.00 14.31 -19.72
C ASN A 163 0.68 14.40 -18.23
N GLU A 164 0.19 13.36 -17.57
CA GLU A 164 0.22 13.37 -16.10
C GLU A 164 0.03 11.97 -15.52
N VAL A 165 1.16 11.40 -15.18
CA VAL A 165 1.25 10.06 -14.65
C VAL A 165 1.03 10.19 -13.13
N ARG A 166 -0.21 10.07 -12.69
CA ARG A 166 -0.60 10.31 -11.28
C ARG A 166 -0.40 9.04 -10.45
N THR A 167 -0.10 9.22 -9.16
CA THR A 167 -0.09 8.10 -8.20
C THR A 167 -1.51 7.83 -7.72
N PHE A 168 -1.82 6.61 -7.29
CA PHE A 168 -3.14 6.28 -6.76
C PHE A 168 -3.57 7.20 -5.62
N HIS A 169 -2.64 7.56 -4.73
CA HIS A 169 -2.88 8.55 -3.67
C HIS A 169 -3.48 9.85 -4.22
N LYS A 170 -2.97 10.37 -5.33
CA LYS A 170 -3.51 11.59 -5.96
C LYS A 170 -4.93 11.39 -6.50
N HIS A 171 -5.27 10.19 -6.94
CA HIS A 171 -6.64 9.87 -7.39
C HIS A 171 -7.63 9.75 -6.25
N SER A 172 -7.26 9.05 -5.17
CA SER A 172 -8.09 8.98 -3.96
C SER A 172 -8.28 10.38 -3.35
N ASP A 173 -7.23 11.20 -3.32
CA ASP A 173 -7.33 12.61 -2.91
C ASP A 173 -8.26 13.41 -3.82
N GLN A 174 -8.19 13.24 -5.14
CA GLN A 174 -9.08 13.94 -6.07
C GLN A 174 -10.54 13.55 -5.91
N LEU A 175 -10.83 12.28 -5.68
CA LEU A 175 -12.19 11.84 -5.33
C LEU A 175 -12.64 12.43 -4.00
N ARG A 176 -11.78 12.41 -2.99
CA ARG A 176 -12.08 13.01 -1.69
C ARG A 176 -12.36 14.51 -1.84
N ASP A 177 -11.49 15.23 -2.53
CA ASP A 177 -11.58 16.67 -2.76
C ASP A 177 -12.80 17.00 -3.65
N LEU A 178 -13.20 16.12 -4.57
CA LEU A 178 -14.47 16.20 -5.28
C LEU A 178 -15.64 16.12 -4.31
N VAL A 179 -15.69 15.12 -3.42
CA VAL A 179 -16.80 15.01 -2.45
C VAL A 179 -16.84 16.23 -1.55
N LEU A 180 -15.70 16.66 -0.99
CA LEU A 180 -15.61 17.90 -0.20
C LEU A 180 -16.07 19.12 -1.00
N GLY A 181 -15.66 19.20 -2.27
CA GLY A 181 -16.08 20.22 -3.21
C GLY A 181 -17.59 20.22 -3.39
N VAL A 182 -18.21 19.06 -3.64
CA VAL A 182 -19.66 18.90 -3.74
C VAL A 182 -20.36 19.34 -2.45
N THR A 183 -19.80 19.04 -1.26
CA THR A 183 -20.37 19.52 0.01
C THR A 183 -20.26 21.04 0.23
N GLY A 184 -19.38 21.74 -0.51
CA GLY A 184 -19.11 23.18 -0.33
C GLY A 184 -19.38 24.10 -1.53
N LEU A 185 -19.46 23.58 -2.76
CA LEU A 185 -19.43 24.31 -4.05
C LEU A 185 -20.76 24.30 -4.80
N ILE A 186 -21.87 23.90 -4.19
CA ILE A 186 -23.16 23.95 -4.89
C ILE A 186 -23.90 25.25 -4.53
N PRO A 187 -23.59 26.36 -5.23
CA PRO A 187 -24.64 27.31 -5.58
C PRO A 187 -24.95 27.33 -7.09
N THR A 188 -24.17 26.63 -7.93
CA THR A 188 -24.37 26.58 -9.39
C THR A 188 -24.70 25.19 -9.91
N ILE A 189 -25.84 25.05 -10.58
CA ILE A 189 -26.30 23.81 -11.23
C ILE A 189 -25.37 23.46 -12.39
N GLY A 190 -24.97 22.21 -12.45
CA GLY A 190 -23.93 21.66 -13.31
C GLY A 190 -22.55 21.58 -12.65
N GLY A 191 -22.35 22.25 -11.51
CA GLY A 191 -21.03 22.35 -10.86
C GLY A 191 -20.51 21.01 -10.34
N GLY A 192 -21.33 20.26 -9.61
CA GLY A 192 -20.98 18.96 -9.05
C GLY A 192 -20.70 17.92 -10.13
N ALA A 193 -21.62 17.77 -11.08
CA ALA A 193 -21.50 16.85 -12.21
C ALA A 193 -20.31 17.21 -13.11
N LYS A 194 -20.00 18.50 -13.33
CA LYS A 194 -18.81 18.91 -14.08
C LYS A 194 -17.53 18.55 -13.35
N ALA A 195 -17.48 18.77 -12.03
CA ALA A 195 -16.34 18.37 -11.21
C ALA A 195 -16.16 16.84 -11.22
N ALA A 196 -17.24 16.08 -11.06
CA ALA A 196 -17.22 14.63 -11.14
C ALA A 196 -16.72 14.14 -12.51
N LEU A 197 -17.23 14.70 -13.61
CA LEU A 197 -16.70 14.36 -14.94
C LEU A 197 -15.22 14.69 -15.09
N GLY A 198 -14.76 15.82 -14.53
CA GLY A 198 -13.35 16.22 -14.60
C GLY A 198 -12.41 15.29 -13.82
N VAL A 199 -12.89 14.66 -12.75
CA VAL A 199 -12.11 13.69 -11.95
C VAL A 199 -12.16 12.28 -12.54
N PHE A 200 -13.35 11.80 -12.91
CA PHE A 200 -13.53 10.45 -13.45
C PHE A 200 -13.11 10.34 -14.93
N TRP A 201 -13.11 11.45 -15.68
CA TRP A 201 -12.73 11.51 -17.09
C TRP A 201 -11.94 12.79 -17.43
N PRO A 202 -10.74 12.97 -16.84
CA PRO A 202 -9.86 14.06 -17.22
C PRO A 202 -9.59 14.00 -18.73
N ASP A 203 -9.65 15.14 -19.41
CA ASP A 203 -9.33 15.29 -20.84
C ASP A 203 -10.25 14.58 -21.84
N GLY A 204 -11.36 14.00 -21.37
CA GLY A 204 -12.37 13.43 -22.25
C GLY A 204 -11.99 12.11 -22.91
N HIS A 205 -10.98 11.40 -22.39
CA HIS A 205 -10.69 10.02 -22.76
C HIS A 205 -11.55 9.05 -21.94
N ASP A 206 -12.01 7.95 -22.54
CA ASP A 206 -13.14 7.16 -22.02
C ASP A 206 -12.82 6.32 -20.77
N GLN A 207 -11.54 6.08 -20.42
CA GLN A 207 -11.19 4.97 -19.52
C GLN A 207 -10.09 5.22 -18.46
N ASP A 208 -9.43 6.38 -18.42
CA ASP A 208 -8.15 6.52 -17.70
C ASP A 208 -8.24 6.32 -16.18
N PHE A 209 -9.18 6.99 -15.51
CA PHE A 209 -9.35 6.87 -14.05
C PHE A 209 -9.76 5.44 -13.66
N TRP A 210 -10.76 4.89 -14.36
CA TRP A 210 -11.33 3.58 -14.06
C TRP A 210 -10.34 2.45 -14.36
N ASN A 211 -9.57 2.55 -15.44
CA ASN A 211 -8.46 1.65 -15.73
C ASN A 211 -7.41 1.74 -14.63
N GLN A 212 -7.03 2.93 -14.18
CA GLN A 212 -6.05 3.09 -13.11
C GLN A 212 -6.54 2.57 -11.75
N MET A 213 -7.80 2.79 -11.40
CA MET A 213 -8.42 2.20 -10.19
C MET A 213 -8.41 0.68 -10.27
N THR A 214 -8.87 0.11 -11.38
CA THR A 214 -8.85 -1.34 -11.63
C THR A 214 -7.45 -1.89 -11.47
N GLN A 215 -6.49 -1.23 -12.11
CA GLN A 215 -5.09 -1.59 -12.07
C GLN A 215 -4.50 -1.51 -10.66
N TYR A 216 -4.83 -0.48 -9.89
CA TYR A 216 -4.38 -0.37 -8.50
C TYR A 216 -4.89 -1.54 -7.66
N VAL A 217 -6.11 -1.95 -7.92
CA VAL A 217 -6.81 -2.99 -7.16
C VAL A 217 -6.29 -4.36 -7.55
N GLU A 218 -6.08 -4.62 -8.83
CA GLU A 218 -5.36 -5.81 -9.29
C GLU A 218 -3.96 -5.88 -8.66
N GLN A 219 -3.31 -4.73 -8.47
CA GLN A 219 -2.00 -4.64 -7.82
C GLN A 219 -2.02 -4.98 -6.34
N ARG A 220 -2.97 -4.44 -5.58
CA ARG A 220 -2.99 -4.56 -4.12
C ARG A 220 -3.82 -5.74 -3.63
N MET A 221 -4.87 -6.11 -4.36
CA MET A 221 -5.86 -7.12 -4.01
C MET A 221 -5.87 -8.23 -5.09
N LYS A 222 -4.72 -8.88 -5.33
CA LYS A 222 -4.54 -9.92 -6.36
C LYS A 222 -5.76 -10.86 -6.42
N GLN A 223 -6.24 -11.17 -7.62
CA GLN A 223 -7.36 -12.12 -7.86
C GLN A 223 -8.73 -11.68 -7.36
N LEU A 224 -8.87 -10.49 -6.78
CA LEU A 224 -10.17 -9.97 -6.36
C LEU A 224 -11.03 -9.60 -7.58
N LEU A 225 -10.45 -9.02 -8.63
CA LEU A 225 -11.17 -8.56 -9.81
C LEU A 225 -11.36 -9.66 -10.85
N LEU A 226 -12.62 -9.90 -11.27
CA LEU A 226 -12.95 -10.75 -12.41
C LEU A 226 -12.97 -9.89 -13.69
N GLN A 227 -12.20 -10.29 -14.71
CA GLN A 227 -12.10 -9.56 -15.99
C GLN A 227 -13.45 -9.38 -16.70
N GLU A 228 -14.38 -10.34 -16.53
CA GLU A 228 -15.72 -10.25 -17.11
C GLU A 228 -16.53 -9.08 -16.50
N ASN A 229 -16.45 -8.88 -15.18
CA ASN A 229 -17.14 -7.78 -14.50
C ASN A 229 -16.57 -6.43 -14.92
N MET A 230 -15.27 -6.37 -15.21
CA MET A 230 -14.63 -5.17 -15.74
C MET A 230 -15.18 -4.77 -17.11
N LEU A 231 -15.37 -5.72 -18.02
CA LEU A 231 -15.91 -5.41 -19.35
C LEU A 231 -17.34 -4.87 -19.29
N LYS A 232 -18.19 -5.45 -18.43
CA LYS A 232 -19.54 -4.93 -18.20
C LYS A 232 -19.49 -3.50 -17.67
N LEU A 233 -18.69 -3.26 -16.62
CA LEU A 233 -18.54 -1.94 -16.01
C LEU A 233 -18.15 -0.85 -17.03
N HIS A 234 -17.22 -1.15 -17.94
CA HIS A 234 -16.83 -0.18 -18.99
C HIS A 234 -18.02 0.26 -19.87
N GLY A 235 -18.90 -0.68 -20.23
CA GLY A 235 -20.11 -0.38 -20.99
C GLY A 235 -21.04 0.60 -20.25
N HIS A 236 -21.27 0.33 -18.97
CA HIS A 236 -22.14 1.17 -18.12
C HIS A 236 -21.54 2.57 -17.89
N LEU A 237 -20.24 2.64 -17.61
CA LEU A 237 -19.53 3.91 -17.41
C LEU A 237 -19.59 4.82 -18.65
N ALA A 238 -19.52 4.25 -19.85
CA ALA A 238 -19.69 5.00 -21.09
C ALA A 238 -21.11 5.57 -21.23
N GLY A 239 -22.13 4.80 -20.85
CA GLY A 239 -23.53 5.23 -20.80
C GLY A 239 -23.74 6.42 -19.88
N ILE A 240 -23.31 6.29 -18.62
CA ILE A 240 -23.46 7.34 -17.60
C ILE A 240 -22.74 8.62 -18.00
N ARG A 241 -21.49 8.50 -18.49
CA ARG A 241 -20.72 9.65 -19.00
C ARG A 241 -21.47 10.36 -20.10
N LYS A 242 -22.02 9.63 -21.08
CA LYS A 242 -22.79 10.22 -22.19
C LYS A 242 -23.99 10.99 -21.67
N LYS A 243 -24.77 10.42 -20.75
CA LYS A 243 -25.96 11.07 -20.17
C LYS A 243 -25.59 12.28 -19.31
N THR A 244 -24.54 12.18 -18.52
CA THR A 244 -24.04 13.28 -17.68
C THR A 244 -23.53 14.45 -18.55
N ARG A 245 -22.84 14.17 -19.67
CA ARG A 245 -22.47 15.20 -20.64
C ARG A 245 -23.68 15.84 -21.31
N GLN A 246 -24.69 15.05 -21.66
CA GLN A 246 -25.94 15.60 -22.21
C GLN A 246 -26.60 16.55 -21.20
N PHE A 247 -26.65 16.18 -19.92
CA PHE A 247 -27.10 17.08 -18.86
C PHE A 247 -26.30 18.39 -18.78
N LEU A 248 -24.97 18.31 -18.74
CA LEU A 248 -24.11 19.50 -18.63
C LEU A 248 -24.19 20.43 -19.85
N ASN A 249 -24.29 19.86 -21.04
CA ASN A 249 -24.36 20.61 -22.30
C ASN A 249 -25.76 21.16 -22.60
N THR A 250 -26.78 20.75 -21.84
CA THR A 250 -28.14 21.26 -22.01
C THR A 250 -28.24 22.67 -21.40
N THR A 251 -28.56 23.64 -22.26
CA THR A 251 -28.79 25.05 -21.88
C THR A 251 -30.26 25.34 -21.58
N GLU A 252 -31.18 24.59 -22.20
CA GLU A 252 -32.63 24.70 -21.96
C GLU A 252 -32.98 24.13 -20.58
N VAL A 253 -33.42 25.01 -19.67
CA VAL A 253 -33.67 24.67 -18.27
C VAL A 253 -34.75 23.58 -18.13
N ASP A 254 -35.83 23.67 -18.90
CA ASP A 254 -36.98 22.75 -18.85
C ASP A 254 -36.60 21.32 -19.28
N VAL A 255 -35.59 21.18 -20.14
CA VAL A 255 -35.05 19.89 -20.57
C VAL A 255 -33.95 19.40 -19.62
N LYS A 256 -33.25 20.32 -18.94
CA LYS A 256 -32.09 20.02 -18.11
C LYS A 256 -32.43 19.12 -16.93
N GLY A 257 -33.55 19.33 -16.25
CA GLY A 257 -34.05 18.44 -15.20
C GLY A 257 -34.26 17.01 -15.69
N THR A 258 -34.90 16.86 -16.86
CA THR A 258 -35.13 15.55 -17.49
C THR A 258 -33.82 14.84 -17.86
N ARG A 259 -32.79 15.59 -18.28
CA ARG A 259 -31.46 15.03 -18.58
C ARG A 259 -30.74 14.56 -17.32
N LEU A 260 -30.88 15.27 -16.20
CA LEU A 260 -30.31 14.82 -14.93
C LEU A 260 -30.99 13.55 -14.44
N ILE A 261 -32.32 13.48 -14.49
CA ILE A 261 -33.07 12.25 -14.18
C ILE A 261 -32.56 11.09 -15.04
N ALA A 262 -32.42 11.29 -16.35
CA ALA A 262 -31.92 10.25 -17.24
C ALA A 262 -30.48 9.81 -16.94
N ALA A 263 -29.62 10.71 -16.45
CA ALA A 263 -28.26 10.38 -16.02
C ALA A 263 -28.26 9.58 -14.71
N ILE A 264 -29.10 9.97 -13.75
CA ILE A 264 -29.31 9.24 -12.50
C ILE A 264 -29.87 7.84 -12.80
N SER A 265 -30.94 7.71 -13.59
CA SER A 265 -31.53 6.41 -13.92
C SER A 265 -30.57 5.47 -14.65
N GLU A 266 -29.70 6.00 -15.51
CA GLU A 266 -28.64 5.22 -16.14
C GLU A 266 -27.61 4.73 -15.10
N ALA A 267 -27.29 5.57 -14.12
CA ALA A 267 -26.33 5.24 -13.07
C ALA A 267 -26.91 4.32 -11.99
N THR A 268 -28.23 4.35 -11.76
CA THR A 268 -28.89 3.46 -10.80
C THR A 268 -29.36 2.14 -11.42
N GLY A 269 -29.46 2.07 -12.75
CA GLY A 269 -30.03 0.93 -13.48
C GLY A 269 -29.33 -0.41 -13.21
N ASP A 270 -28.03 -0.37 -12.89
CA ASP A 270 -27.18 -1.55 -12.71
C ASP A 270 -26.57 -1.62 -11.30
N GLU A 271 -27.03 -0.80 -10.35
CA GLU A 271 -26.55 -0.79 -8.96
C GLU A 271 -26.63 -2.17 -8.29
N TYR A 272 -27.64 -2.93 -8.67
CA TYR A 272 -27.90 -4.26 -8.14
C TYR A 272 -26.77 -5.25 -8.40
N ASP A 273 -26.06 -5.10 -9.52
CA ASP A 273 -24.92 -5.97 -9.87
C ASP A 273 -23.70 -5.64 -8.99
N PHE A 274 -23.54 -4.38 -8.59
CA PHE A 274 -22.40 -3.93 -7.78
C PHE A 274 -22.61 -4.06 -6.26
N LEU A 275 -23.86 -4.07 -5.80
CA LEU A 275 -24.22 -4.12 -4.37
C LEU A 275 -24.44 -5.55 -3.82
N ARG A 276 -24.45 -6.60 -4.66
CA ARG A 276 -24.72 -8.01 -4.23
C ARG A 276 -23.51 -8.81 -3.70
N ASP A 277 -23.81 -9.76 -2.79
CA ASP A 277 -22.90 -10.59 -1.95
C ASP A 277 -21.73 -11.34 -2.63
N ARG A 278 -21.84 -11.72 -3.92
CA ARG A 278 -20.76 -12.46 -4.63
C ARG A 278 -19.84 -11.56 -5.44
N GLU A 279 -20.31 -10.38 -5.84
CA GLU A 279 -19.59 -9.49 -6.76
C GLU A 279 -19.02 -8.27 -6.02
N GLY A 280 -19.62 -7.85 -4.89
CA GLY A 280 -19.19 -6.69 -4.10
C GLY A 280 -17.74 -6.77 -3.60
N VAL A 281 -17.23 -7.98 -3.31
CA VAL A 281 -15.80 -8.18 -3.03
C VAL A 281 -14.97 -7.78 -4.24
N THR A 282 -15.35 -8.24 -5.42
CA THR A 282 -14.58 -8.05 -6.65
C THR A 282 -14.55 -6.61 -7.14
N VAL A 283 -15.57 -5.80 -6.81
CA VAL A 283 -15.71 -4.42 -7.32
C VAL A 283 -15.61 -3.33 -6.25
N LEU A 284 -15.29 -3.65 -5.00
CA LEU A 284 -15.25 -2.71 -3.85
C LEU A 284 -14.63 -1.32 -4.15
N PRO A 285 -13.47 -1.21 -4.79
CA PRO A 285 -12.89 0.08 -5.22
C PRO A 285 -13.75 0.88 -6.19
N LEU A 286 -14.36 0.17 -7.13
CA LEU A 286 -15.20 0.73 -8.18
C LEU A 286 -16.53 1.16 -7.57
N LEU A 287 -17.02 0.45 -6.55
CA LEU A 287 -18.20 0.84 -5.77
C LEU A 287 -18.01 2.20 -5.08
N ALA A 288 -16.83 2.49 -4.51
CA ALA A 288 -16.57 3.80 -3.90
C ALA A 288 -16.55 4.95 -4.94
N ALA A 289 -15.97 4.70 -6.11
CA ALA A 289 -15.98 5.66 -7.21
C ALA A 289 -17.40 5.85 -7.79
N TRP A 290 -18.13 4.75 -7.98
CA TRP A 290 -19.49 4.72 -8.51
C TRP A 290 -20.50 5.41 -7.60
N GLY A 291 -20.53 5.02 -6.32
CA GLY A 291 -21.40 5.65 -5.32
C GLY A 291 -21.12 7.15 -5.21
N THR A 292 -19.85 7.57 -5.31
CA THR A 292 -19.49 8.99 -5.36
C THR A 292 -20.13 9.71 -6.55
N LEU A 293 -20.15 9.09 -7.73
CA LEU A 293 -20.77 9.65 -8.92
C LEU A 293 -22.30 9.76 -8.77
N VAL A 294 -22.97 8.66 -8.39
CA VAL A 294 -24.44 8.62 -8.20
C VAL A 294 -24.89 9.64 -7.17
N LEU A 295 -24.27 9.63 -5.99
CA LEU A 295 -24.64 10.52 -4.90
C LEU A 295 -24.34 11.99 -5.24
N THR A 296 -23.33 12.27 -6.07
CA THR A 296 -23.09 13.62 -6.59
C THR A 296 -24.24 14.10 -7.47
N LEU A 297 -24.70 13.27 -8.42
CA LEU A 297 -25.81 13.62 -9.31
C LEU A 297 -27.12 13.85 -8.51
N ARG A 298 -27.33 13.05 -7.47
CA ARG A 298 -28.50 13.16 -6.58
C ARG A 298 -28.45 14.36 -5.66
N ALA A 299 -27.30 14.63 -5.05
CA ALA A 299 -27.10 15.86 -4.29
C ALA A 299 -27.34 17.09 -5.17
N GLU A 300 -26.92 17.05 -6.43
CA GLU A 300 -27.18 18.11 -7.40
C GLU A 300 -28.66 18.26 -7.75
N MET A 301 -29.41 17.15 -7.88
CA MET A 301 -30.86 17.17 -8.08
C MET A 301 -31.57 17.87 -6.90
N VAL A 302 -31.24 17.50 -5.66
CA VAL A 302 -31.85 18.09 -4.44
C VAL A 302 -31.59 19.58 -4.37
N GLN A 303 -30.36 20.00 -4.60
CA GLN A 303 -29.98 21.40 -4.44
C GLN A 303 -30.44 22.28 -5.61
N GLY A 304 -30.45 21.74 -6.83
CA GLY A 304 -30.88 22.41 -8.05
C GLY A 304 -32.38 22.34 -8.35
N TYR A 305 -33.17 21.60 -7.56
CA TYR A 305 -34.54 21.20 -7.91
C TYR A 305 -35.43 22.34 -8.39
N GLU A 306 -35.46 23.44 -7.65
CA GLU A 306 -36.33 24.60 -7.94
C GLU A 306 -36.04 25.24 -9.30
N THR A 307 -34.76 25.24 -9.70
CA THR A 307 -34.31 25.78 -10.97
C THR A 307 -34.42 24.75 -12.09
N LEU A 308 -34.24 23.45 -11.80
CA LEU A 308 -34.36 22.38 -12.79
C LEU A 308 -35.80 22.14 -13.27
N PHE A 309 -36.79 22.57 -12.47
CA PHE A 309 -38.21 22.42 -12.77
C PHE A 309 -38.96 23.75 -12.61
N PRO A 310 -38.66 24.76 -13.45
CA PRO A 310 -39.19 26.11 -13.28
C PRO A 310 -40.72 26.17 -13.40
N ASP A 311 -41.33 25.29 -14.21
CA ASP A 311 -42.77 25.22 -14.48
C ASP A 311 -43.64 24.73 -13.30
N LYS A 312 -43.01 24.17 -12.25
CA LYS A 312 -43.73 23.69 -11.06
C LYS A 312 -44.11 24.84 -10.13
N THR A 313 -45.24 24.71 -9.43
CA THR A 313 -45.63 25.65 -8.36
C THR A 313 -44.64 25.58 -7.19
N ALA A 314 -44.68 26.57 -6.29
CA ALA A 314 -43.82 26.58 -5.10
C ALA A 314 -44.04 25.34 -4.22
N GLU A 315 -45.30 24.91 -4.04
CA GLU A 315 -45.66 23.72 -3.27
C GLU A 315 -45.14 22.44 -3.95
N GLN A 316 -45.28 22.35 -5.27
CA GLN A 316 -44.77 21.21 -6.04
C GLN A 316 -43.24 21.14 -6.02
N LYS A 317 -42.55 22.29 -6.05
CA LYS A 317 -41.09 22.36 -5.92
C LYS A 317 -40.63 21.91 -4.54
N ALA A 318 -41.30 22.38 -3.48
CA ALA A 318 -40.98 22.00 -2.11
C ALA A 318 -41.20 20.49 -1.87
N ALA A 319 -42.33 19.95 -2.33
CA ALA A 319 -42.62 18.52 -2.23
C ALA A 319 -41.61 17.68 -3.03
N GLY A 320 -41.36 18.02 -4.29
CA GLY A 320 -40.42 17.27 -5.13
C GLY A 320 -38.97 17.33 -4.60
N LYS A 321 -38.54 18.47 -4.06
CA LYS A 321 -37.23 18.59 -3.39
C LYS A 321 -37.14 17.74 -2.12
N ALA A 322 -38.24 17.65 -1.36
CA ALA A 322 -38.30 16.79 -0.18
C ALA A 322 -38.24 15.30 -0.57
N ASP A 323 -38.91 14.90 -1.64
CA ASP A 323 -38.86 13.54 -2.18
C ASP A 323 -37.44 13.18 -2.64
N GLU A 324 -36.77 14.05 -3.40
CA GLU A 324 -35.38 13.82 -3.83
C GLU A 324 -34.40 13.78 -2.65
N LEU A 325 -34.67 14.51 -1.56
CA LEU A 325 -33.86 14.43 -0.35
C LEU A 325 -34.04 13.08 0.37
N VAL A 326 -35.24 12.51 0.36
CA VAL A 326 -35.50 11.16 0.87
C VAL A 326 -34.71 10.14 0.04
N PHE A 327 -34.83 10.20 -1.30
CA PHE A 327 -34.08 9.29 -2.18
C PHE A 327 -32.56 9.40 -1.97
N LEU A 328 -32.01 10.60 -1.89
CA LEU A 328 -30.59 10.79 -1.61
C LEU A 328 -30.16 10.13 -0.29
N ARG A 329 -30.97 10.25 0.77
CA ARG A 329 -30.65 9.65 2.07
C ARG A 329 -30.71 8.12 2.02
N GLU A 330 -31.73 7.57 1.38
CA GLU A 330 -31.87 6.12 1.18
C GLU A 330 -30.67 5.57 0.41
N GLU A 331 -30.27 6.22 -0.68
CA GLU A 331 -29.08 5.83 -1.45
C GLU A 331 -27.80 5.97 -0.63
N ILE A 332 -27.61 7.06 0.14
CA ILE A 332 -26.46 7.20 1.05
C ILE A 332 -26.41 5.99 2.01
N GLU A 333 -27.52 5.62 2.62
CA GLU A 333 -27.59 4.50 3.56
C GLU A 333 -27.26 3.16 2.87
N GLU A 334 -27.85 2.91 1.70
CA GLU A 334 -27.62 1.70 0.91
C GLU A 334 -26.16 1.57 0.47
N TYR A 335 -25.57 2.64 -0.08
CA TYR A 335 -24.17 2.64 -0.50
C TYR A 335 -23.20 2.46 0.68
N VAL A 336 -23.45 3.15 1.80
CA VAL A 336 -22.64 2.98 3.02
C VAL A 336 -22.71 1.53 3.52
N ALA A 337 -23.90 0.92 3.53
CA ALA A 337 -24.09 -0.47 3.91
C ALA A 337 -23.38 -1.43 2.94
N GLY A 338 -23.50 -1.19 1.62
CA GLY A 338 -22.85 -1.97 0.58
C GLY A 338 -21.32 -1.95 0.68
N VAL A 339 -20.73 -0.77 0.95
CA VAL A 339 -19.29 -0.63 1.20
C VAL A 339 -18.87 -1.34 2.48
N ALA A 340 -19.63 -1.20 3.57
CA ALA A 340 -19.32 -1.86 4.84
C ALA A 340 -19.36 -3.39 4.70
N HIS A 341 -20.38 -3.92 4.02
CA HIS A 341 -20.50 -5.35 3.72
C HIS A 341 -19.32 -5.83 2.85
N SER A 342 -19.06 -5.16 1.74
CA SER A 342 -18.00 -5.54 0.80
C SER A 342 -16.60 -5.47 1.44
N ARG A 343 -16.37 -4.49 2.32
CA ARG A 343 -15.14 -4.39 3.13
C ARG A 343 -14.95 -5.61 4.03
N GLN A 344 -15.99 -6.02 4.75
CA GLN A 344 -15.94 -7.18 5.65
C GLN A 344 -15.63 -8.46 4.87
N ARG A 345 -16.29 -8.64 3.72
CA ARG A 345 -16.08 -9.80 2.84
C ARG A 345 -14.68 -9.83 2.22
N ALA A 346 -14.13 -8.67 1.82
CA ALA A 346 -12.75 -8.57 1.35
C ALA A 346 -11.76 -9.00 2.46
N LEU A 347 -11.99 -8.60 3.71
CA LEU A 347 -11.15 -9.01 4.83
C LEU A 347 -11.24 -10.53 5.10
N GLU A 348 -12.44 -11.11 5.07
CA GLU A 348 -12.65 -12.56 5.20
C GLU A 348 -11.91 -13.32 4.10
N TRP A 349 -12.07 -12.87 2.85
CA TRP A 349 -11.34 -13.40 1.70
C TRP A 349 -9.83 -13.36 1.94
N ARG A 350 -9.27 -12.21 2.35
CA ARG A 350 -7.83 -12.08 2.57
C ARG A 350 -7.32 -13.02 3.66
N LEU A 351 -8.06 -13.15 4.76
CA LEU A 351 -7.69 -14.02 5.88
C LEU A 351 -7.79 -15.51 5.54
N SER A 352 -8.60 -15.89 4.54
CA SER A 352 -8.75 -17.29 4.12
C SER A 352 -7.47 -17.92 3.52
N TYR A 353 -6.53 -17.09 3.05
CA TYR A 353 -5.22 -17.54 2.53
C TYR A 353 -4.26 -17.97 3.64
N ILE A 354 -4.56 -17.69 4.91
CA ILE A 354 -3.74 -18.09 6.06
C ILE A 354 -4.18 -19.48 6.51
N LYS A 355 -3.37 -20.49 6.19
CA LYS A 355 -3.62 -21.89 6.50
C LYS A 355 -2.61 -22.41 7.51
N GLN A 356 -3.07 -23.28 8.40
CA GLN A 356 -2.23 -24.03 9.32
C GLN A 356 -2.39 -25.53 9.05
N GLY A 357 -1.31 -26.28 9.20
CA GLY A 357 -1.33 -27.73 9.07
C GLY A 357 -0.19 -28.38 9.83
N SER A 358 -0.14 -29.71 9.76
CA SER A 358 0.91 -30.53 10.35
C SER A 358 1.24 -31.70 9.42
N SER A 359 2.45 -32.22 9.52
CA SER A 359 2.87 -33.45 8.86
C SER A 359 3.68 -34.30 9.83
N GLU A 360 3.49 -35.61 9.81
CA GLU A 360 4.22 -36.56 10.63
C GLU A 360 4.97 -37.53 9.72
N SER A 361 6.19 -37.89 10.09
CA SER A 361 7.02 -38.87 9.39
C SER A 361 7.89 -39.61 10.40
N SER A 362 8.28 -40.84 10.08
CA SER A 362 9.22 -41.61 10.90
C SER A 362 10.39 -42.10 10.05
N ARG A 363 11.56 -42.21 10.66
CA ARG A 363 12.75 -42.83 10.06
C ARG A 363 13.36 -43.82 11.04
N ASP A 364 13.60 -45.04 10.56
CA ASP A 364 14.31 -46.05 11.33
C ASP A 364 15.81 -45.98 11.05
N PHE A 365 16.61 -46.07 12.10
CA PHE A 365 18.05 -46.20 12.06
C PHE A 365 18.44 -47.53 12.71
N ASP A 366 19.04 -48.43 11.95
CA ASP A 366 19.62 -49.66 12.48
C ASP A 366 21.04 -49.41 12.98
N SER A 367 21.23 -49.55 14.30
CA SER A 367 22.54 -49.42 14.98
C SER A 367 23.03 -50.76 15.53
N GLY A 368 22.99 -51.80 14.70
CA GLY A 368 23.49 -53.14 15.04
C GLY A 368 22.57 -53.94 15.96
N ASN A 369 22.40 -53.52 17.23
CA ASN A 369 21.60 -54.24 18.24
C ASN A 369 20.32 -53.50 18.69
N ILE A 370 20.09 -52.28 18.20
CA ILE A 370 18.92 -51.44 18.54
C ILE A 370 18.44 -50.74 17.26
N THR A 371 17.14 -50.88 16.98
CA THR A 371 16.42 -50.05 15.99
C THR A 371 15.95 -48.77 16.69
N VAL A 372 16.51 -47.65 16.26
CA VAL A 372 16.10 -46.32 16.73
C VAL A 372 15.11 -45.75 15.72
N THR A 373 13.85 -45.56 16.14
CA THR A 373 12.86 -44.85 15.34
C THR A 373 12.84 -43.38 15.76
N GLU A 374 13.15 -42.50 14.81
CA GLU A 374 12.99 -41.06 14.92
C GLU A 374 11.61 -40.68 14.39
N PHE A 375 10.75 -40.13 15.25
CA PHE A 375 9.47 -39.54 14.86
C PHE A 375 9.65 -38.04 14.69
N TYR A 376 9.33 -37.55 13.51
CA TYR A 376 9.37 -36.13 13.16
C TYR A 376 7.96 -35.62 12.90
N ARG A 377 7.49 -34.72 13.78
CA ARG A 377 6.29 -33.93 13.54
C ARG A 377 6.70 -32.52 13.13
N LYS A 378 6.10 -32.01 12.07
CA LYS A 378 6.30 -30.64 11.59
C LYS A 378 4.97 -29.92 11.54
N ASP A 379 4.79 -28.93 12.41
CA ASP A 379 3.66 -28.01 12.37
C ASP A 379 4.05 -26.78 11.54
N TRP A 380 3.11 -26.24 10.77
CA TRP A 380 3.36 -25.10 9.91
C TRP A 380 2.15 -24.19 9.77
N VAL A 381 2.43 -22.92 9.46
CA VAL A 381 1.47 -21.93 9.01
C VAL A 381 2.02 -21.28 7.75
N VAL A 382 1.15 -21.07 6.77
CA VAL A 382 1.46 -20.41 5.50
C VAL A 382 0.39 -19.38 5.20
N ASP A 383 0.82 -18.25 4.65
CA ASP A 383 -0.04 -17.28 3.99
C ASP A 383 0.19 -17.40 2.49
N GLU A 384 -0.71 -18.09 1.81
CA GLU A 384 -0.56 -18.39 0.37
C GLU A 384 -0.66 -17.13 -0.50
N TYR A 385 -1.14 -16.01 0.05
CA TYR A 385 -1.29 -14.74 -0.67
C TYR A 385 0.05 -14.08 -1.03
N ASP A 386 0.99 -14.12 -0.08
CA ASP A 386 2.31 -13.50 -0.23
C ASP A 386 3.48 -14.47 -0.04
N GLY A 387 3.19 -15.75 0.20
CA GLY A 387 4.18 -16.80 0.38
C GLY A 387 4.84 -16.79 1.75
N TRP A 388 4.37 -15.97 2.70
CA TRP A 388 4.88 -16.02 4.08
C TRP A 388 4.66 -17.40 4.68
N ARG A 389 5.67 -17.93 5.36
CA ARG A 389 5.63 -19.25 5.98
C ARG A 389 6.42 -19.26 7.28
N MET A 390 5.89 -19.98 8.26
CA MET A 390 6.60 -20.36 9.47
C MET A 390 6.36 -21.85 9.74
N ASP A 391 7.41 -22.58 10.08
CA ASP A 391 7.30 -23.98 10.48
C ASP A 391 8.18 -24.32 11.68
N ARG A 392 7.73 -25.30 12.46
CA ARG A 392 8.42 -25.83 13.63
C ARG A 392 8.37 -27.36 13.63
N GLY A 393 9.50 -27.96 13.92
CA GLY A 393 9.65 -29.40 14.06
C GLY A 393 9.73 -29.81 15.53
N ASN A 394 9.08 -30.92 15.86
CA ASN A 394 9.33 -31.68 17.07
C ASN A 394 9.88 -33.05 16.65
N THR A 395 11.09 -33.37 17.07
CA THR A 395 11.73 -34.66 16.85
C THR A 395 11.70 -35.44 18.15
N THR A 396 11.18 -36.67 18.16
CA THR A 396 11.22 -37.55 19.34
C THR A 396 11.84 -38.89 19.00
N TYR A 397 12.61 -39.48 19.92
CA TYR A 397 13.24 -40.79 19.75
C TYR A 397 12.53 -41.84 20.59
N ASN A 398 12.30 -43.03 20.02
CA ASN A 398 11.66 -44.15 20.73
C ASN A 398 12.36 -44.56 22.04
N TYR A 399 13.69 -44.44 22.12
CA TYR A 399 14.51 -44.81 23.29
C TYR A 399 14.86 -43.62 24.22
N ARG A 400 14.55 -42.39 23.80
CA ARG A 400 14.77 -41.13 24.55
C ARG A 400 13.64 -40.14 24.29
N PRO A 401 12.45 -40.35 24.91
CA PRO A 401 11.34 -39.41 24.79
C PRO A 401 11.61 -38.05 25.44
N ASP A 402 12.70 -37.92 26.21
CA ASP A 402 13.16 -36.71 26.89
C ASP A 402 14.02 -35.78 26.02
N VAL A 403 14.59 -36.26 24.90
CA VAL A 403 15.41 -35.47 23.96
C VAL A 403 14.53 -34.93 22.82
N ALA A 404 13.37 -34.40 23.16
CA ALA A 404 12.38 -33.94 22.20
C ALA A 404 12.78 -32.58 21.57
N GLY A 405 12.37 -32.35 20.31
CA GLY A 405 12.35 -31.03 19.69
C GLY A 405 11.38 -30.08 20.42
N ASP A 406 10.85 -29.04 19.78
CA ASP A 406 9.94 -28.11 20.48
C ASP A 406 8.64 -28.83 20.89
N PRO A 407 8.43 -29.18 22.18
CA PRO A 407 7.22 -29.90 22.60
C PRO A 407 5.97 -29.03 22.46
N ASN A 408 6.15 -27.72 22.28
CA ASN A 408 5.10 -26.73 22.09
C ASN A 408 4.95 -26.30 20.63
N SER A 409 5.51 -27.06 19.65
CA SER A 409 5.48 -26.73 18.22
C SER A 409 4.07 -26.34 17.73
N GLN A 410 3.05 -27.11 18.12
CA GLN A 410 1.66 -26.83 17.76
C GLN A 410 1.14 -25.52 18.38
N ALA A 411 1.37 -25.29 19.66
CA ALA A 411 0.93 -24.08 20.35
C ALA A 411 1.62 -22.83 19.78
N ASN A 412 2.92 -22.92 19.50
CA ASN A 412 3.71 -21.85 18.91
C ASN A 412 3.26 -21.53 17.47
N ILE A 413 2.97 -22.55 16.65
CA ILE A 413 2.42 -22.35 15.30
C ILE A 413 1.01 -21.75 15.34
N THR A 414 0.17 -22.16 16.30
CA THR A 414 -1.14 -21.51 16.49
C THR A 414 -1.01 -20.06 16.93
N ALA A 415 -0.08 -19.73 17.83
CA ALA A 415 0.22 -18.35 18.20
C ALA A 415 0.72 -17.54 16.98
N ALA A 416 1.61 -18.12 16.17
CA ALA A 416 2.09 -17.51 14.93
C ALA A 416 0.95 -17.25 13.93
N ARG A 417 0.00 -18.18 13.79
CA ARG A 417 -1.20 -17.99 12.96
C ARG A 417 -2.04 -16.82 13.44
N LEU A 418 -2.33 -16.73 14.74
CA LEU A 418 -3.12 -15.64 15.31
C LEU A 418 -2.40 -14.29 15.16
N ALA A 419 -1.09 -14.24 15.42
CA ALA A 419 -0.27 -13.07 15.19
C ALA A 419 -0.31 -12.64 13.71
N ARG A 420 -0.16 -13.59 12.78
CA ARG A 420 -0.25 -13.31 11.34
C ARG A 420 -1.62 -12.77 10.94
N GLN A 421 -2.71 -13.36 11.44
CA GLN A 421 -4.07 -12.87 11.20
C GLN A 421 -4.28 -11.44 11.73
N ALA A 422 -3.73 -11.11 12.89
CA ALA A 422 -3.78 -9.76 13.45
C ALA A 422 -3.02 -8.75 12.57
N ARG A 423 -1.78 -9.10 12.16
CA ARG A 423 -0.95 -8.28 11.26
C ARG A 423 -1.66 -8.01 9.93
N VAL A 424 -2.15 -9.07 9.26
CA VAL A 424 -2.86 -8.97 7.99
C VAL A 424 -4.14 -8.15 8.13
N ARG A 425 -4.92 -8.37 9.19
CA ARG A 425 -6.12 -7.57 9.47
C ARG A 425 -5.79 -6.09 9.62
N ALA A 426 -4.73 -5.75 10.35
CA ALA A 426 -4.31 -4.38 10.59
C ALA A 426 -3.87 -3.69 9.28
N GLN A 427 -2.98 -4.33 8.52
CA GLN A 427 -2.45 -3.78 7.27
C GLN A 427 -3.54 -3.67 6.19
N PHE A 428 -4.31 -4.74 5.99
CA PHE A 428 -5.33 -4.78 4.95
C PHE A 428 -6.50 -3.81 5.24
N ASN A 429 -6.86 -3.59 6.51
CA ASN A 429 -7.85 -2.56 6.83
C ASN A 429 -7.35 -1.14 6.52
N ALA A 430 -6.06 -0.85 6.71
CA ALA A 430 -5.49 0.44 6.33
C ALA A 430 -5.49 0.63 4.81
N GLU A 431 -5.18 -0.43 4.04
CA GLU A 431 -5.31 -0.42 2.58
C GLU A 431 -6.75 -0.12 2.14
N LEU A 432 -7.74 -0.78 2.77
CA LEU A 432 -9.16 -0.55 2.52
C LEU A 432 -9.60 0.86 2.94
N ASP A 433 -9.04 1.43 4.00
CA ASP A 433 -9.33 2.81 4.42
C ASP A 433 -8.90 3.82 3.36
N ALA A 434 -7.75 3.62 2.72
CA ALA A 434 -7.26 4.49 1.65
C ALA A 434 -8.16 4.41 0.40
N LEU A 435 -8.60 3.20 0.09
CA LEU A 435 -9.47 2.89 -1.04
C LEU A 435 -10.87 3.47 -0.86
N LEU A 436 -11.41 3.38 0.36
CA LEU A 436 -12.77 3.74 0.72
C LEU A 436 -12.89 5.14 1.33
N ALA A 437 -11.80 5.92 1.31
CA ALA A 437 -11.78 7.28 1.85
C ALA A 437 -12.94 8.17 1.32
N PRO A 438 -13.29 8.14 0.02
CA PRO A 438 -14.44 8.90 -0.49
C PRO A 438 -15.78 8.47 0.13
N ALA A 439 -15.95 7.18 0.41
CA ALA A 439 -17.21 6.65 0.94
C ALA A 439 -17.53 7.15 2.35
N TYR A 440 -16.51 7.49 3.14
CA TYR A 440 -16.71 8.11 4.45
C TYR A 440 -17.29 9.52 4.37
N LEU A 441 -17.23 10.16 3.20
CA LEU A 441 -17.73 11.51 2.99
C LEU A 441 -19.17 11.53 2.46
N TRP A 442 -19.69 10.42 1.97
CA TRP A 442 -21.07 10.32 1.45
C TRP A 442 -22.15 10.81 2.43
N PRO A 443 -22.07 10.54 3.75
CA PRO A 443 -23.05 11.07 4.69
C PRO A 443 -23.18 12.59 4.67
N TYR A 444 -22.14 13.32 4.23
CA TYR A 444 -22.10 14.78 4.16
C TYR A 444 -22.62 15.36 2.83
N MET A 445 -22.96 14.52 1.87
CA MET A 445 -23.64 14.95 0.65
C MET A 445 -25.12 15.31 0.91
N ASP A 446 -25.68 14.90 2.06
CA ASP A 446 -26.97 15.37 2.55
C ASP A 446 -26.87 16.86 2.95
N PRO A 447 -27.50 17.79 2.21
CA PRO A 447 -27.39 19.23 2.46
C PRO A 447 -28.02 19.68 3.78
N SER A 448 -28.81 18.82 4.43
CA SER A 448 -29.42 19.11 5.73
C SER A 448 -28.47 18.88 6.92
N LYS A 449 -27.33 18.20 6.71
CA LYS A 449 -26.39 17.94 7.80
C LYS A 449 -25.50 19.16 8.04
N PRO A 450 -25.50 19.73 9.27
CA PRO A 450 -24.75 20.95 9.56
C PRO A 450 -23.26 20.69 9.84
N ILE A 451 -22.89 19.43 10.12
CA ILE A 451 -21.53 19.05 10.48
C ILE A 451 -20.72 18.89 9.21
N ARG A 452 -19.53 19.49 9.16
CA ARG A 452 -18.57 19.27 8.05
C ARG A 452 -17.63 18.12 8.40
N PRO A 453 -17.17 17.35 7.39
CA PRO A 453 -16.19 16.30 7.62
C PRO A 453 -14.92 16.90 8.20
N SER A 454 -14.25 16.13 9.05
CA SER A 454 -13.02 16.56 9.71
C SER A 454 -11.96 15.47 9.65
N ALA A 455 -10.69 15.86 9.64
CA ALA A 455 -9.59 14.91 9.70
C ALA A 455 -9.55 14.26 11.10
N GLN A 456 -9.96 13.00 11.18
CA GLN A 456 -9.97 12.20 12.40
C GLN A 456 -8.76 11.27 12.43
N PRO A 457 -8.04 11.18 13.56
CA PRO A 457 -6.92 10.28 13.69
C PRO A 457 -7.38 8.82 13.82
N THR A 458 -6.80 7.93 13.03
CA THR A 458 -6.93 6.48 13.15
C THR A 458 -5.61 5.90 13.66
N THR A 459 -5.67 5.03 14.67
CA THR A 459 -4.49 4.31 15.19
C THR A 459 -4.63 2.81 14.93
N VAL A 460 -3.58 2.19 14.40
CA VAL A 460 -3.55 0.78 14.03
C VAL A 460 -2.29 0.12 14.58
N ALA A 461 -2.46 -1.02 15.26
CA ALA A 461 -1.36 -1.83 15.77
C ALA A 461 -1.03 -2.97 14.81
N VAL A 462 0.22 -3.07 14.35
CA VAL A 462 0.72 -4.13 13.48
C VAL A 462 1.72 -4.97 14.26
N GLY A 463 1.34 -6.20 14.59
CA GLY A 463 2.13 -7.13 15.42
C GLY A 463 1.22 -8.16 16.12
N PRO A 464 1.75 -8.93 17.08
CA PRO A 464 3.15 -8.96 17.49
C PRO A 464 4.03 -9.63 16.44
N PHE A 465 5.28 -9.19 16.31
CA PHE A 465 6.40 -9.85 15.60
C PHE A 465 7.30 -10.52 16.61
N GLY A 466 7.73 -11.76 16.35
CA GLY A 466 8.18 -12.71 17.36
C GLY A 466 7.00 -13.45 18.01
N VAL A 467 7.28 -14.63 18.57
CA VAL A 467 6.25 -15.51 19.17
C VAL A 467 6.69 -16.16 20.49
N ARG A 468 7.88 -15.81 21.00
CA ARG A 468 8.44 -16.39 22.23
C ARG A 468 7.53 -16.04 23.42
N PRO A 469 6.97 -17.05 24.11
CA PRO A 469 6.08 -16.81 25.23
C PRO A 469 6.83 -16.21 26.43
N GLY A 470 6.11 -15.43 27.24
CA GLY A 470 6.62 -14.83 28.48
C GLY A 470 7.38 -13.51 28.30
N GLY A 471 8.05 -13.10 29.36
CA GLY A 471 8.76 -11.82 29.46
C GLY A 471 7.94 -10.71 30.15
N THR A 472 8.58 -9.57 30.34
CA THR A 472 7.96 -8.32 30.83
C THR A 472 7.34 -7.59 29.64
N ALA A 473 6.03 -7.31 29.72
CA ALA A 473 5.33 -6.52 28.73
C ALA A 473 5.67 -5.03 28.89
N PHE A 474 5.69 -4.32 27.76
CA PHE A 474 5.76 -2.87 27.72
C PHE A 474 4.81 -2.32 26.67
N ASP A 475 4.30 -1.12 26.92
CA ASP A 475 3.34 -0.45 26.06
C ASP A 475 3.92 0.82 25.43
N MET A 476 3.29 1.29 24.36
CA MET A 476 3.58 2.60 23.80
C MET A 476 3.20 3.70 24.78
N GLN A 477 3.99 4.78 24.80
CA GLN A 477 3.65 5.99 25.55
C GLN A 477 2.89 6.98 24.66
N PRO A 478 2.03 7.83 25.24
CA PRO A 478 1.36 8.89 24.51
C PRO A 478 2.36 9.92 23.96
N GLY A 479 1.95 10.68 22.95
CA GLY A 479 2.71 11.84 22.45
C GLY A 479 3.56 11.59 21.20
N GLY A 480 3.87 10.35 20.83
CA GLY A 480 4.61 10.04 19.60
C GLY A 480 6.13 9.89 19.80
N LEU A 481 6.80 9.25 18.85
CA LEU A 481 8.23 8.95 18.92
C LEU A 481 9.08 10.16 18.50
N ARG A 482 10.17 10.41 19.23
CA ARG A 482 11.19 11.41 18.90
C ARG A 482 12.54 10.76 18.59
N LYS A 483 12.92 9.72 19.33
CA LYS A 483 14.19 9.02 19.16
C LYS A 483 14.01 7.52 19.39
N VAL A 484 14.66 6.73 18.56
CA VAL A 484 14.73 5.28 18.68
C VAL A 484 16.18 4.83 18.68
N VAL A 485 16.53 3.98 19.63
CA VAL A 485 17.82 3.28 19.68
C VAL A 485 17.58 1.78 19.65
N ILE A 486 18.14 1.10 18.66
CA ILE A 486 18.14 -0.36 18.55
C ILE A 486 19.44 -0.87 19.15
N CYS A 487 19.35 -1.78 20.11
CA CYS A 487 20.50 -2.34 20.83
C CYS A 487 20.69 -3.82 20.47
N TRP A 488 21.93 -4.24 20.24
CA TRP A 488 22.34 -5.64 20.07
C TRP A 488 23.76 -5.85 20.59
N SER A 489 24.26 -7.09 20.61
CA SER A 489 25.62 -7.37 21.06
C SER A 489 26.37 -8.30 20.11
N ASP A 490 27.69 -8.35 20.25
CA ASP A 490 28.54 -9.28 19.49
C ASP A 490 28.31 -10.73 19.92
N GLU A 491 28.11 -10.96 21.22
CA GLU A 491 27.85 -12.28 21.82
C GLU A 491 26.43 -12.78 21.52
N HIS A 492 25.47 -11.84 21.43
CA HIS A 492 24.09 -12.10 21.06
C HIS A 492 23.69 -11.16 19.93
N PRO A 493 23.77 -11.62 18.67
CA PRO A 493 23.57 -10.76 17.51
C PRO A 493 22.11 -10.34 17.31
N PHE A 494 21.18 -10.80 18.14
CA PHE A 494 19.76 -10.42 18.07
C PHE A 494 19.48 -9.05 18.68
N VAL A 495 18.29 -8.49 18.40
CA VAL A 495 17.83 -7.28 19.10
C VAL A 495 17.66 -7.61 20.59
N CYS A 496 18.53 -7.03 21.42
CA CYS A 496 18.57 -7.27 22.86
C CYS A 496 17.92 -6.16 23.68
N GLY A 497 17.67 -5.01 23.07
CA GLY A 497 17.00 -3.90 23.74
C GLY A 497 16.56 -2.78 22.81
N LEU A 498 15.67 -1.94 23.32
CA LEU A 498 15.18 -0.73 22.69
C LEU A 498 15.24 0.43 23.68
N LYS A 499 15.69 1.60 23.21
CA LYS A 499 15.48 2.86 23.92
C LYS A 499 14.56 3.76 23.10
N LEU A 500 13.43 4.11 23.67
CA LEU A 500 12.42 4.94 23.02
C LEU A 500 12.31 6.25 23.78
N THR A 501 12.54 7.37 23.09
CA THR A 501 12.25 8.70 23.62
C THR A 501 11.04 9.26 22.92
N TYR A 502 10.05 9.73 23.69
CA TYR A 502 8.83 10.32 23.17
C TYR A 502 8.93 11.85 23.09
N ILE A 503 7.91 12.51 22.55
CA ILE A 503 7.90 13.98 22.35
C ILE A 503 8.06 14.75 23.68
N ASP A 504 7.65 14.16 24.80
CA ASP A 504 7.84 14.71 26.15
C ASP A 504 9.29 14.62 26.67
N ASN A 505 10.20 14.02 25.89
CA ASN A 505 11.61 13.76 26.23
C ASN A 505 11.84 12.70 27.31
N VAL A 506 10.82 11.93 27.66
CA VAL A 506 10.99 10.79 28.57
C VAL A 506 11.58 9.62 27.77
N GLU A 507 12.74 9.11 28.20
CA GLU A 507 13.39 7.94 27.63
C GLU A 507 13.01 6.69 28.42
N HIS A 508 12.49 5.68 27.71
CA HIS A 508 12.19 4.36 28.25
C HIS A 508 13.16 3.34 27.65
N THR A 509 13.71 2.46 28.50
CA THR A 509 14.59 1.37 28.07
C THR A 509 13.92 0.03 28.32
N TYR A 510 13.86 -0.81 27.30
CA TYR A 510 13.32 -2.16 27.32
C TYR A 510 14.41 -3.15 26.90
N GLY A 511 14.58 -4.25 27.63
CA GLY A 511 15.71 -5.15 27.45
C GLY A 511 17.05 -4.59 27.96
N VAL A 512 18.16 -4.93 27.31
CA VAL A 512 19.53 -4.52 27.69
C VAL A 512 20.18 -3.61 26.64
N PRO A 513 21.09 -2.71 27.02
CA PRO A 513 21.67 -1.71 26.11
C PRO A 513 22.60 -2.25 25.02
N GLY A 514 23.02 -3.53 25.09
CA GLY A 514 23.91 -4.17 24.12
C GLY A 514 25.34 -3.58 24.06
N SER A 515 26.23 -4.22 23.30
CA SER A 515 27.56 -3.66 22.96
C SER A 515 27.52 -2.74 21.73
N ARG A 516 26.46 -2.85 20.91
CA ARG A 516 26.26 -2.10 19.67
C ARG A 516 24.90 -1.42 19.64
N GLN A 517 24.83 -0.26 18.99
CA GLN A 517 23.62 0.55 18.92
C GLN A 517 23.47 1.24 17.56
N ALA A 518 22.24 1.34 17.08
CA ALA A 518 21.85 2.17 15.95
C ALA A 518 20.83 3.20 16.44
N LYS A 519 21.09 4.48 16.15
CA LYS A 519 20.34 5.61 16.73
C LYS A 519 19.66 6.41 15.63
N LEU A 520 18.37 6.70 15.81
CA LEU A 520 17.57 7.56 14.96
C LEU A 520 16.92 8.63 15.84
N GLU A 521 17.39 9.87 15.75
CA GLU A 521 16.71 11.04 16.31
C GLU A 521 15.99 11.77 15.18
N LEU A 522 14.66 11.84 15.25
CA LEU A 522 13.81 12.41 14.22
C LEU A 522 13.96 13.92 14.18
N ALA A 523 14.24 14.46 12.99
CA ALA A 523 14.20 15.89 12.76
C ALA A 523 12.75 16.42 12.82
N ARG A 524 12.59 17.74 12.81
CA ARG A 524 11.27 18.35 12.62
C ARG A 524 10.66 17.85 11.30
N ASP A 525 9.38 17.51 11.34
CA ASP A 525 8.60 16.96 10.22
C ASP A 525 9.09 15.61 9.67
N GLU A 526 10.04 14.98 10.35
CA GLU A 526 10.48 13.63 10.05
C GLU A 526 9.72 12.60 10.88
N TYR A 527 9.32 11.52 10.24
CA TYR A 527 8.64 10.42 10.89
C TYR A 527 9.05 9.09 10.27
N ILE A 528 8.93 8.03 11.06
CA ILE A 528 9.15 6.66 10.61
C ILE A 528 7.94 6.24 9.77
N VAL A 529 8.21 5.84 8.52
CA VAL A 529 7.23 5.38 7.53
C VAL A 529 7.21 3.86 7.41
N ASN A 530 8.23 3.19 7.92
CA ASN A 530 8.31 1.74 7.87
C ASN A 530 9.10 1.16 9.03
N ALA A 531 8.66 -0.01 9.48
CA ALA A 531 9.42 -0.89 10.34
C ALA A 531 9.39 -2.30 9.72
N ARG A 532 10.56 -2.92 9.60
CA ARG A 532 10.71 -4.25 9.03
C ARG A 532 11.89 -4.96 9.67
N GLY A 533 12.02 -6.25 9.47
CA GLY A 533 13.05 -6.98 10.17
C GLY A 533 12.97 -8.47 9.92
N TYR A 534 13.57 -9.20 10.84
CA TYR A 534 13.56 -10.65 10.83
C TYR A 534 13.11 -11.16 12.18
N GLU A 535 12.24 -12.16 12.16
CA GLU A 535 11.69 -12.82 13.33
C GLU A 535 11.89 -14.33 13.22
N TRP A 536 12.06 -14.97 14.36
CA TRP A 536 11.83 -16.41 14.48
C TRP A 536 11.03 -16.64 15.77
N ASP A 537 11.68 -17.06 16.84
CA ASP A 537 11.07 -17.07 18.17
C ASP A 537 10.99 -15.66 18.75
N GLN A 538 12.01 -14.86 18.49
CA GLN A 538 12.16 -13.50 18.98
C GLN A 538 12.44 -12.56 17.82
N VAL A 539 12.53 -11.26 18.08
CA VAL A 539 12.94 -10.29 17.07
C VAL A 539 14.46 -10.38 16.88
N GLU A 540 14.88 -10.91 15.74
CA GLU A 540 16.30 -11.12 15.44
C GLU A 540 16.96 -9.84 14.93
N GLY A 541 16.29 -9.16 14.01
CA GLY A 541 16.77 -7.91 13.41
C GLY A 541 15.65 -6.91 13.22
N LEU A 542 15.97 -5.62 13.36
CA LEU A 542 15.03 -4.52 13.18
C LEU A 542 15.63 -3.41 12.31
N MET A 543 14.83 -2.94 11.36
CA MET A 543 15.10 -1.83 10.46
C MET A 543 13.98 -0.80 10.57
N LEU A 544 14.34 0.48 10.65
CA LEU A 544 13.40 1.60 10.67
C LEU A 544 13.73 2.60 9.56
N GLU A 545 12.72 2.95 8.78
CA GLU A 545 12.85 3.87 7.63
C GLU A 545 12.03 5.14 7.86
N THR A 546 12.54 6.27 7.41
CA THR A 546 11.88 7.58 7.55
C THR A 546 11.46 8.16 6.21
N ASN A 547 10.47 9.06 6.23
CA ASN A 547 10.08 9.87 5.07
C ASN A 547 11.26 10.70 4.51
N HIS A 548 12.30 10.93 5.31
CA HIS A 548 13.52 11.61 4.89
C HIS A 548 14.56 10.69 4.23
N GLY A 549 14.28 9.40 4.05
CA GLY A 549 15.20 8.45 3.42
C GLY A 549 16.29 7.91 4.37
N ARG A 550 16.27 8.29 5.65
CA ARG A 550 17.16 7.68 6.67
C ARG A 550 16.69 6.28 7.01
N LEU A 551 17.67 5.38 7.19
CA LEU A 551 17.51 3.99 7.59
C LEU A 551 18.44 3.74 8.76
N ILE A 552 17.91 3.19 9.86
CA ILE A 552 18.72 2.53 10.88
C ILE A 552 18.40 1.04 10.92
N GLU A 553 19.39 0.23 11.22
CA GLU A 553 19.26 -1.23 11.28
C GLU A 553 20.11 -1.75 12.45
N GLY A 554 19.63 -2.78 13.14
CA GLY A 554 20.34 -3.41 14.26
C GLY A 554 19.81 -4.81 14.55
N GLY A 555 20.66 -5.65 15.15
CA GLY A 555 20.41 -7.07 15.31
C GLY A 555 20.93 -7.91 14.13
N ARG A 556 20.44 -9.14 14.02
CA ARG A 556 20.85 -10.14 13.04
C ARG A 556 19.98 -9.99 11.80
N MET A 557 20.61 -9.65 10.67
CA MET A 557 19.93 -9.43 9.40
C MET A 557 20.13 -10.63 8.48
N GLY A 558 19.07 -11.04 7.78
CA GLY A 558 19.13 -12.09 6.76
C GLY A 558 18.82 -13.50 7.29
N ASP A 559 18.73 -13.68 8.61
CA ASP A 559 18.36 -14.94 9.24
C ASP A 559 16.93 -14.85 9.79
N GLY A 560 16.18 -15.95 9.71
CA GLY A 560 14.78 -16.01 10.16
C GLY A 560 13.77 -15.57 9.11
N THR A 561 12.51 -15.49 9.52
CA THR A 561 11.39 -15.08 8.68
C THR A 561 11.37 -13.56 8.57
N PHE A 562 11.48 -13.03 7.35
CA PHE A 562 11.34 -11.59 7.12
C PHE A 562 9.92 -11.12 7.47
N PHE A 563 9.83 -9.97 8.12
CA PHE A 563 8.57 -9.31 8.41
C PHE A 563 8.60 -7.84 8.01
N GLU A 564 7.41 -7.30 7.75
CA GLU A 564 7.20 -5.88 7.56
C GLU A 564 5.94 -5.43 8.29
N ALA A 565 6.06 -4.31 8.98
CA ALA A 565 5.01 -3.73 9.81
C ALA A 565 4.44 -2.42 9.25
N GLY A 566 5.02 -1.86 8.17
CA GLY A 566 4.50 -0.64 7.54
C GLY A 566 3.06 -0.80 7.04
N LEU A 567 2.32 0.32 7.04
CA LEU A 567 1.00 0.43 6.41
C LEU A 567 1.10 0.93 4.96
N ASP A 568 -0.05 1.00 4.30
CA ASP A 568 -0.16 1.49 2.92
C ASP A 568 0.38 2.90 2.72
N ASP A 569 1.08 3.12 1.61
CA ASP A 569 1.62 4.43 1.24
C ASP A 569 0.49 5.44 0.97
N ALA A 570 -0.69 4.97 0.55
CA ALA A 570 -1.86 5.80 0.33
C ALA A 570 -2.46 6.39 1.62
N VAL A 571 -2.17 5.83 2.81
CA VAL A 571 -2.65 6.41 4.08
C VAL A 571 -1.65 7.35 4.75
N ASN A 572 -0.43 7.49 4.22
CA ASN A 572 0.61 8.35 4.81
C ASN A 572 0.83 8.12 6.32
N ALA A 573 0.79 6.85 6.75
CA ALA A 573 0.89 6.48 8.14
C ALA A 573 2.26 6.83 8.75
N ARG A 574 2.23 7.16 10.05
CA ARG A 574 3.41 7.51 10.84
C ARG A 574 3.49 6.58 12.05
N LEU A 575 4.67 6.03 12.33
CA LEU A 575 4.87 5.25 13.55
C LEU A 575 4.84 6.20 14.76
N VAL A 576 3.91 5.96 15.68
CA VAL A 576 3.73 6.77 16.90
C VAL A 576 4.16 6.04 18.17
N GLY A 577 4.36 4.73 18.10
CA GLY A 577 4.77 3.95 19.27
C GLY A 577 5.19 2.53 18.93
N ILE A 578 5.88 1.90 19.87
CA ILE A 578 6.25 0.48 19.83
C ILE A 578 5.90 -0.10 21.19
N SER A 579 5.28 -1.28 21.19
CA SER A 579 4.97 -2.08 22.38
C SER A 579 5.48 -3.51 22.18
N GLY A 580 5.45 -4.35 23.21
CA GLY A 580 5.88 -5.73 23.07
C GLY A 580 6.21 -6.41 24.38
N THR A 581 7.07 -7.42 24.31
CA THR A 581 7.58 -8.15 25.48
C THR A 581 9.09 -8.36 25.37
N TYR A 582 9.78 -8.34 26.51
CA TYR A 582 11.23 -8.61 26.60
C TYR A 582 11.57 -9.51 27.78
N GLN A 583 12.67 -10.25 27.69
CA GLN A 583 13.17 -11.08 28.78
C GLN A 583 14.70 -11.07 28.78
N GLY A 584 15.30 -10.47 29.82
CA GLY A 584 16.76 -10.33 29.90
C GLY A 584 17.31 -9.62 28.66
N ASN A 585 18.15 -10.33 27.91
CA ASN A 585 18.84 -9.86 26.71
C ASN A 585 18.09 -10.11 25.40
N LEU A 586 16.76 -10.34 25.45
CA LEU A 586 15.95 -10.67 24.27
C LEU A 586 14.70 -9.80 24.20
N ILE A 587 14.42 -9.29 23.00
CA ILE A 587 13.11 -8.76 22.65
C ILE A 587 12.26 -9.91 22.08
N ASN A 588 11.35 -10.42 22.90
CA ASN A 588 10.51 -11.57 22.55
C ASN A 588 9.48 -11.21 21.48
N THR A 589 8.79 -10.06 21.67
CA THR A 589 7.80 -9.59 20.70
C THR A 589 7.85 -8.08 20.50
N LEU A 590 7.47 -7.61 19.31
CA LEU A 590 7.24 -6.20 18.99
C LEU A 590 5.92 -5.98 18.25
N THR A 591 5.20 -4.93 18.61
CA THR A 591 4.02 -4.43 17.91
C THR A 591 4.22 -2.95 17.62
N PHE A 592 4.01 -2.58 16.37
CA PHE A 592 4.22 -1.22 15.85
C PHE A 592 2.89 -0.48 15.75
N HIS A 593 2.80 0.70 16.37
CA HIS A 593 1.59 1.49 16.42
C HIS A 593 1.67 2.64 15.43
N TRP A 594 0.79 2.62 14.45
CA TRP A 594 0.74 3.56 13.34
C TRP A 594 -0.43 4.50 13.49
N LYS A 595 -0.24 5.76 13.13
CA LYS A 595 -1.27 6.78 13.08
C LYS A 595 -1.37 7.38 11.69
N TYR A 596 -2.58 7.52 11.19
CA TYR A 596 -2.90 8.27 9.98
C TYR A 596 -4.22 9.03 10.19
N PHE A 597 -4.60 9.84 9.21
CA PHE A 597 -5.80 10.66 9.29
C PHE A 597 -6.76 10.28 8.17
N LEU A 598 -8.02 10.10 8.52
CA LEU A 598 -9.11 9.92 7.57
C LEU A 598 -10.06 11.10 7.71
N GLN A 599 -10.62 11.57 6.60
CA GLN A 599 -11.74 12.49 6.68
C GLN A 599 -13.02 11.68 6.86
N LYS A 600 -13.71 11.91 7.98
CA LYS A 600 -14.98 11.25 8.33
C LYS A 600 -15.91 12.23 9.01
#